data_AF-A0A9D5GZY4-F1
#
_entry.id   AF-A0A9D5GZY4-F1
#
_cell.length_a   1.000
_cell.length_b   1.000
_cell.length_c   1.000
_cell.angle_alpha   90.00
_cell.angle_beta   90.00
_cell.angle_gamma   90.00
#
_symmetry.space_group_name_H-M   'P 1'
#
loop_
_entity.id
_entity.type
_entity.pdbx_description
1 polymer ?
#
loop_
_entity_poly.entity_id
_entity_poly.type
_entity_poly.pdbx_seq_one_letter_code
_entity_poly.pdbx_strand_id
1 'polypeptide(L)'
;NEKRLIYGHRSDGVSLVRYRRPLSPVDAKYDHRVHRSANMTVIWALGKIRAPDTVLPYYLPQNHGGLPFESFGHLVLNVSQHVNDCEGPLDAADKEDQDIIIADAKVPLVVSSGPALHYPDPPNPAKVIYINKKEAPVLRVERGVPVTFSIQSGHDVALYVTSDPIGGNATLRNLTETIYAGGPEAHGVQASPTELIWAPDRNTPDQVYYHSVYEKKMGWRVEVVDGGLSDMYNNSVVLDDQQVTFFWTLSKDSISIAARGEKKSGYLAIGFGSGMVNSYTYVGWVDDNGVGRVNTYWIDGQDASRIHLTNENLTHVRCKTENGIITLEFTRPLVPSCSRGKRPECNDIIDPTTPLKVIWAMGSTWSNRHLSERNMHTLTSTRPILVQLMRGSAEAEQDLLPVLAVHGFMMFLAWGILLPGGILAARYLKHLKGGGWYKIHVYMQYSGLSIVFLALLFAVAELRGFHVSSTHVKFGVAAIFLACIQPVNAFLRPPRQSNGEQASFKRIIWEYLHIIVGRSAIAVGIAALFTGMKHLGDRYALENVHGLSWAMIIWFLVGALSIAYFEYREKQRVRDQIFGRGNWVLGNEEDDSMDLLSPPNTHATNKESQASARLEIQLEPLNR
;
A
#
# COMPACT_ATOMS: atom_id res chain seq x y z
N ASN A 1 24.86 51.92 -38.75
CA ASN A 1 25.30 50.53 -39.04
C ASN A 1 24.27 49.52 -38.53
N GLU A 2 23.22 49.27 -39.33
CA GLU A 2 22.02 48.54 -38.92
C GLU A 2 22.06 47.03 -39.27
N LYS A 3 23.10 46.33 -38.84
CA LYS A 3 23.08 44.86 -38.76
C LYS A 3 22.82 44.51 -37.30
N ARG A 4 21.65 43.93 -37.00
CA ARG A 4 21.32 43.50 -35.64
C ARG A 4 21.60 42.01 -35.53
N LEU A 5 22.62 41.65 -34.74
CA LEU A 5 22.78 40.27 -34.29
C LEU A 5 21.51 39.89 -33.54
N ILE A 6 20.84 38.83 -34.00
CA ILE A 6 19.62 38.33 -33.37
C ILE A 6 20.00 37.29 -32.31
N TYR A 7 20.95 36.41 -32.65
CA TYR A 7 21.34 35.28 -31.82
C TYR A 7 22.74 34.81 -32.22
N GLY A 8 23.59 34.62 -31.23
CA GLY A 8 24.91 34.00 -31.39
C GLY A 8 25.05 32.96 -30.31
N HIS A 9 25.28 31.70 -30.69
CA HIS A 9 25.43 30.61 -29.74
C HIS A 9 26.50 29.65 -30.25
N ARG A 10 27.39 29.24 -29.36
CA ARG A 10 28.38 28.20 -29.65
C ARG A 10 28.00 26.96 -28.87
N SER A 11 27.84 25.84 -29.57
CA SER A 11 27.58 24.51 -28.99
C SER A 11 28.39 23.50 -29.79
N ASP A 12 29.03 22.55 -29.10
CA ASP A 12 29.71 21.41 -29.73
C ASP A 12 30.82 21.81 -30.73
N GLY A 13 31.57 22.88 -30.43
CA GLY A 13 32.60 23.41 -31.34
C GLY A 13 32.05 24.19 -32.55
N VAL A 14 30.73 24.24 -32.74
CA VAL A 14 30.05 24.93 -33.84
C VAL A 14 29.53 26.30 -33.36
N SER A 15 29.85 27.36 -34.11
CA SER A 15 29.31 28.70 -33.86
C SER A 15 28.09 28.96 -34.74
N LEU A 16 26.92 29.08 -34.13
CA LEU A 16 25.68 29.45 -34.79
C LEU A 16 25.48 30.96 -34.69
N VAL A 17 25.42 31.64 -35.85
CA VAL A 17 25.21 33.09 -35.95
C VAL A 17 23.96 33.38 -36.75
N ARG A 18 22.98 34.05 -36.12
CA ARG A 18 21.76 34.55 -36.75
C ARG A 18 21.73 36.07 -36.64
N TYR A 19 21.64 36.75 -37.77
CA TYR A 19 21.57 38.21 -37.84
C TYR A 19 20.47 38.68 -38.79
N ARG A 20 20.01 39.91 -38.61
CA ARG A 20 19.07 40.58 -39.52
C ARG A 20 19.72 41.83 -40.10
N ARG A 21 19.52 42.04 -41.40
CA ARG A 21 19.91 43.27 -42.08
C ARG A 21 18.82 43.76 -43.05
N PRO A 22 18.75 45.06 -43.35
CA PRO A 22 17.93 45.59 -44.43
C PRO A 22 18.37 45.07 -45.80
N LEU A 23 17.41 44.92 -46.73
CA LEU A 23 17.67 44.50 -48.11
C LEU A 23 18.20 45.65 -48.99
N SER A 24 17.73 46.86 -48.73
CA SER A 24 18.27 48.07 -49.34
C SER A 24 19.53 48.51 -48.59
N PRO A 25 20.58 48.94 -49.31
CA PRO A 25 21.79 49.45 -48.67
C PRO A 25 21.46 50.70 -47.85
N VAL A 26 21.97 50.76 -46.62
CA VAL A 26 21.87 51.95 -45.77
C VAL A 26 23.08 52.85 -46.04
N ASP A 27 24.24 52.25 -46.30
CA ASP A 27 25.44 52.91 -46.81
C ASP A 27 25.65 52.59 -48.30
N ALA A 28 25.61 53.61 -49.16
CA ALA A 28 25.73 53.43 -50.61
C ALA A 28 27.14 53.02 -51.09
N LYS A 29 28.17 53.16 -50.25
CA LYS A 29 29.57 52.88 -50.58
C LYS A 29 29.99 51.46 -50.18
N TYR A 30 29.53 50.97 -49.03
CA TYR A 30 30.01 49.69 -48.48
C TYR A 30 28.91 48.61 -48.34
N ASP A 31 27.63 48.96 -48.38
CA ASP A 31 26.57 47.95 -48.33
C ASP A 31 26.20 47.45 -49.73
N HIS A 32 26.21 46.13 -49.89
CA HIS A 32 25.62 45.49 -51.06
C HIS A 32 24.11 45.38 -50.92
N ARG A 33 23.38 45.74 -51.98
CA ARG A 33 21.93 45.52 -52.10
C ARG A 33 21.64 44.02 -52.21
N VAL A 34 20.67 43.53 -51.44
CA VAL A 34 20.21 42.14 -51.49
C VAL A 34 18.92 42.07 -52.29
N HIS A 35 18.99 41.51 -53.50
CA HIS A 35 17.82 41.29 -54.35
C HIS A 35 17.12 39.99 -53.97
N ARG A 36 15.81 40.03 -53.75
CA ARG A 36 15.05 38.85 -53.24
C ARG A 36 15.04 37.67 -54.21
N SER A 37 14.95 37.93 -55.52
CA SER A 37 14.76 36.91 -56.56
C SER A 37 16.01 36.62 -57.39
N ALA A 38 17.14 37.27 -57.09
CA ALA A 38 18.38 37.07 -57.83
C ALA A 38 19.33 36.16 -57.03
N ASN A 39 20.13 35.39 -57.77
CA ASN A 39 21.23 34.65 -57.19
C ASN A 39 22.26 35.62 -56.61
N MET A 40 22.69 35.39 -55.37
CA MET A 40 23.66 36.23 -54.67
C MET A 40 24.80 35.37 -54.15
N THR A 41 26.03 35.80 -54.41
CA THR A 41 27.23 35.15 -53.88
C THR A 41 27.44 35.57 -52.43
N VAL A 42 27.48 34.59 -51.54
CA VAL A 42 27.85 34.73 -50.14
C VAL A 42 29.26 34.20 -49.97
N ILE A 43 30.13 35.00 -49.35
CA ILE A 43 31.50 34.61 -48.99
C ILE A 43 31.59 34.38 -47.49
N TRP A 44 32.41 33.44 -47.07
CA TRP A 44 32.66 33.14 -45.66
C TRP A 44 34.14 32.87 -45.42
N ALA A 45 34.59 33.14 -44.18
CA ALA A 45 35.93 32.82 -43.70
C ALA A 45 35.87 32.46 -42.21
N LEU A 46 36.71 31.51 -41.78
CA LEU A 46 37.01 31.15 -40.40
C LEU A 46 38.48 31.45 -40.17
N GLY A 47 38.81 31.90 -38.98
CA GLY A 47 40.18 32.27 -38.65
C GLY A 47 40.28 32.69 -37.20
N LYS A 48 41.51 32.75 -36.70
CA LYS A 48 41.77 33.21 -35.33
C LYS A 48 41.44 34.70 -35.24
N ILE A 49 40.92 35.10 -34.10
CA ILE A 49 40.69 36.51 -33.77
C ILE A 49 41.74 36.90 -32.73
N ARG A 50 42.48 37.99 -32.96
CA ARG A 50 43.38 38.59 -31.98
C ARG A 50 42.56 39.37 -30.96
N ALA A 51 42.79 39.10 -29.67
CA ALA A 51 42.16 39.82 -28.57
C ALA A 51 42.63 41.29 -28.51
N PRO A 52 41.82 42.21 -27.94
CA PRO A 52 42.22 43.60 -27.72
C PRO A 52 43.49 43.67 -26.86
N ASP A 53 44.36 44.61 -27.17
CA ASP A 53 45.53 44.95 -26.38
C ASP A 53 45.56 46.45 -26.04
N THR A 54 46.62 46.91 -25.38
CA THR A 54 46.77 48.31 -24.97
C THR A 54 46.88 49.27 -26.16
N VAL A 55 47.11 48.77 -27.37
CA VAL A 55 47.27 49.57 -28.60
C VAL A 55 46.00 49.50 -29.46
N LEU A 56 45.29 48.37 -29.47
CA LEU A 56 44.12 48.11 -30.30
C LEU A 56 42.95 47.61 -29.44
N PRO A 57 41.96 48.47 -29.13
CA PRO A 57 40.87 48.15 -28.20
C PRO A 57 39.76 47.28 -28.79
N TYR A 58 39.98 46.67 -29.95
CA TYR A 58 38.98 45.86 -30.65
C TYR A 58 39.57 44.55 -31.16
N TYR A 59 38.73 43.51 -31.16
CA TYR A 59 39.05 42.21 -31.73
C TYR A 59 39.35 42.34 -33.22
N LEU A 60 40.50 41.83 -33.65
CA LEU A 60 40.93 41.90 -35.04
C LEU A 60 41.03 40.48 -35.64
N PRO A 61 40.36 40.20 -36.77
CA PRO A 61 40.55 38.94 -37.46
C PRO A 61 42.00 38.82 -37.93
N GLN A 62 42.62 37.67 -37.67
CA GLN A 62 43.96 37.34 -38.16
C GLN A 62 43.87 36.81 -39.60
N ASN A 63 45.02 36.72 -40.26
CA ASN A 63 45.10 36.17 -41.61
C ASN A 63 44.53 34.73 -41.65
N HIS A 64 43.66 34.47 -42.61
CA HIS A 64 42.87 33.23 -42.76
C HIS A 64 43.31 32.35 -43.93
N GLY A 65 44.53 32.54 -44.48
CA GLY A 65 45.00 31.85 -45.69
C GLY A 65 46.34 31.09 -45.61
N GLY A 66 46.34 29.86 -46.16
CA GLY A 66 47.48 28.95 -46.43
C GLY A 66 47.48 27.65 -45.61
N LEU A 67 47.51 26.47 -46.28
CA LEU A 67 47.44 25.08 -45.77
C LEU A 67 48.05 24.83 -44.36
N PRO A 68 47.44 23.95 -43.53
CA PRO A 68 46.60 22.81 -43.95
C PRO A 68 45.08 22.99 -43.83
N PHE A 69 44.58 24.14 -43.36
CA PHE A 69 43.15 24.36 -43.14
C PHE A 69 42.67 25.64 -43.84
N GLU A 70 42.51 25.57 -45.17
CA GLU A 70 41.79 26.60 -45.92
C GLU A 70 40.38 26.75 -45.32
N SER A 71 40.13 27.89 -44.70
CA SER A 71 38.92 28.13 -43.92
C SER A 71 38.10 29.26 -44.53
N PHE A 72 38.11 29.43 -45.85
CA PHE A 72 37.29 30.42 -46.54
C PHE A 72 36.68 29.85 -47.82
N GLY A 73 35.57 30.42 -48.25
CA GLY A 73 34.84 29.91 -49.41
C GLY A 73 33.73 30.84 -49.85
N HIS A 74 33.02 30.43 -50.89
CA HIS A 74 31.84 31.13 -51.36
C HIS A 74 30.76 30.15 -51.80
N LEU A 75 29.51 30.59 -51.70
CA LEU A 75 28.33 29.85 -52.12
C LEU A 75 27.36 30.81 -52.80
N VAL A 76 26.73 30.39 -53.89
CA VAL A 76 25.70 31.16 -54.57
C VAL A 76 24.34 30.73 -54.05
N LEU A 77 23.61 31.65 -53.41
CA LEU A 77 22.31 31.39 -52.81
C LEU A 77 21.23 32.19 -53.54
N ASN A 78 20.09 31.56 -53.81
CA ASN A 78 18.87 32.26 -54.16
C ASN A 78 18.08 32.56 -52.87
N VAL A 79 18.05 33.83 -52.46
CA VAL A 79 17.47 34.26 -51.18
C VAL A 79 15.96 34.00 -51.08
N SER A 80 15.27 33.85 -52.21
CA SER A 80 13.83 33.53 -52.25
C SER A 80 13.51 32.04 -52.12
N GLN A 81 14.50 31.16 -52.29
CA GLN A 81 14.30 29.72 -52.21
C GLN A 81 14.43 29.25 -50.75
N HIS A 82 13.51 28.40 -50.30
CA HIS A 82 13.61 27.78 -48.99
C HIS A 82 14.69 26.68 -49.04
N VAL A 83 15.88 26.99 -48.50
CA VAL A 83 17.01 26.06 -48.38
C VAL A 83 17.28 25.85 -46.89
N ASN A 84 17.18 24.61 -46.42
CA ASN A 84 17.50 24.23 -45.04
C ASN A 84 18.44 23.02 -45.04
N ASP A 85 19.64 23.24 -45.57
CA ASP A 85 20.71 22.22 -45.62
C ASP A 85 21.54 22.20 -44.33
N CYS A 86 21.15 22.97 -43.31
CA CYS A 86 21.74 22.92 -41.99
C CYS A 86 21.15 21.72 -41.23
N GLU A 87 21.74 20.54 -41.42
CA GLU A 87 21.57 19.44 -40.46
C GLU A 87 22.12 19.91 -39.10
N GLY A 88 21.46 19.51 -38.01
CA GLY A 88 21.78 19.92 -36.63
C GLY A 88 23.23 19.60 -36.21
N PRO A 89 23.62 19.97 -34.97
CA PRO A 89 25.02 20.19 -34.58
C PRO A 89 25.94 19.05 -35.03
N LEU A 90 26.88 19.41 -35.91
CA LEU A 90 27.85 18.51 -36.49
C LEU A 90 28.89 18.15 -35.43
N ASP A 91 29.07 16.85 -35.20
CA ASP A 91 29.98 16.28 -34.22
C ASP A 91 31.44 16.45 -34.67
N ALA A 92 32.13 17.51 -34.20
CA ALA A 92 33.52 17.78 -34.57
C ALA A 92 34.49 16.82 -33.86
N ALA A 93 35.48 16.30 -34.59
CA ALA A 93 36.52 15.41 -34.02
C ALA A 93 37.42 16.10 -32.97
N ASP A 94 37.46 17.44 -32.98
CA ASP A 94 38.31 18.28 -32.13
C ASP A 94 37.51 18.94 -30.99
N LYS A 95 36.55 18.20 -30.40
CA LYS A 95 35.75 18.66 -29.25
C LYS A 95 36.64 18.96 -28.03
N GLU A 96 36.89 20.24 -27.75
CA GLU A 96 37.50 20.72 -26.49
C GLU A 96 36.52 20.68 -25.30
N ASP A 97 35.21 20.54 -25.56
CA ASP A 97 34.18 20.44 -24.53
C ASP A 97 33.97 18.98 -24.09
N GLN A 98 34.79 18.50 -23.14
CA GLN A 98 34.32 17.52 -22.14
C GLN A 98 35.25 17.43 -20.92
N ASP A 99 35.43 18.58 -20.26
CA ASP A 99 35.78 18.59 -18.85
C ASP A 99 34.53 18.36 -17.98
N ILE A 100 33.76 17.31 -18.29
CA ILE A 100 32.73 16.80 -17.39
C ILE A 100 33.39 15.78 -16.46
N ILE A 101 33.21 15.93 -15.16
CA ILE A 101 33.60 14.94 -14.17
C ILE A 101 32.33 14.39 -13.54
N ILE A 102 32.11 13.08 -13.67
CA ILE A 102 31.05 12.38 -12.95
C ILE A 102 31.62 12.03 -11.58
N ALA A 103 31.00 12.57 -10.53
CA ALA A 103 31.39 12.30 -9.16
C ALA A 103 30.88 10.92 -8.72
N ASP A 104 31.76 10.12 -8.16
CA ASP A 104 31.47 8.80 -7.60
C ASP A 104 31.69 8.84 -6.08
N ALA A 105 30.81 8.20 -5.30
CA ALA A 105 30.93 8.13 -3.84
C ALA A 105 32.25 7.54 -3.34
N LYS A 106 32.91 6.67 -4.12
CA LYS A 106 34.15 5.99 -3.72
C LYS A 106 35.41 6.78 -4.07
N VAL A 107 35.32 7.75 -4.97
CA VAL A 107 36.50 8.44 -5.53
C VAL A 107 36.47 9.90 -5.12
N PRO A 108 37.37 10.36 -4.24
CA PRO A 108 37.41 11.75 -3.84
C PRO A 108 37.82 12.65 -5.01
N LEU A 109 37.11 13.76 -5.17
CA LEU A 109 37.44 14.81 -6.12
C LEU A 109 38.57 15.67 -5.55
N VAL A 110 39.73 15.65 -6.20
CA VAL A 110 40.90 16.41 -5.76
C VAL A 110 40.77 17.85 -6.25
N VAL A 111 40.63 18.79 -5.32
CA VAL A 111 40.42 20.21 -5.60
C VAL A 111 41.72 20.98 -5.38
N SER A 112 42.28 21.56 -6.44
CA SER A 112 43.47 22.42 -6.40
C SER A 112 43.16 23.78 -7.00
N SER A 113 44.11 24.73 -6.93
CA SER A 113 43.99 26.03 -7.60
C SER A 113 45.18 26.30 -8.51
N GLY A 114 44.97 27.06 -9.58
CA GLY A 114 45.99 27.35 -10.59
C GLY A 114 45.60 28.52 -11.50
N PRO A 115 46.46 28.95 -12.43
CA PRO A 115 46.15 30.05 -13.35
C PRO A 115 45.01 29.68 -14.30
N ALA A 116 44.20 30.67 -14.70
CA ALA A 116 43.19 30.51 -15.74
C ALA A 116 43.84 30.51 -17.13
N LEU A 117 43.63 29.44 -17.91
CA LEU A 117 44.13 29.33 -19.28
C LEU A 117 42.97 29.40 -20.27
N HIS A 118 41.94 28.57 -20.04
CA HIS A 118 40.77 28.40 -20.90
C HIS A 118 39.46 28.48 -20.10
N TYR A 119 39.38 29.42 -19.15
CA TYR A 119 38.19 29.58 -18.31
C TYR A 119 36.90 29.78 -19.13
N PRO A 120 35.84 29.01 -18.90
CA PRO A 120 34.63 29.01 -19.74
C PRO A 120 33.82 30.32 -19.75
N ASP A 121 33.92 31.16 -18.72
CA ASP A 121 33.04 32.34 -18.54
C ASP A 121 33.81 33.66 -18.35
N PRO A 122 34.14 34.39 -19.42
CA PRO A 122 34.89 35.63 -19.33
C PRO A 122 34.18 36.71 -18.48
N PRO A 123 34.90 37.65 -17.85
CA PRO A 123 36.35 37.83 -17.90
C PRO A 123 37.12 36.78 -17.09
N ASN A 124 38.29 36.40 -17.59
CA ASN A 124 39.10 35.35 -16.98
C ASN A 124 39.71 35.87 -15.66
N PRO A 125 39.48 35.19 -14.52
CA PRO A 125 40.16 35.51 -13.28
C PRO A 125 41.64 35.13 -13.37
N ALA A 126 42.48 35.67 -12.48
CA ALA A 126 43.90 35.32 -12.46
C ALA A 126 44.13 33.87 -12.00
N LYS A 127 43.24 33.35 -11.15
CA LYS A 127 43.34 32.04 -10.52
C LYS A 127 41.96 31.35 -10.54
N VAL A 128 41.93 30.05 -10.81
CA VAL A 128 40.71 29.21 -10.87
C VAL A 128 40.93 27.90 -10.11
N ILE A 129 39.81 27.25 -9.80
CA ILE A 129 39.74 25.92 -9.21
C ILE A 129 39.93 24.89 -10.31
N TYR A 130 40.83 23.96 -10.02
CA TYR A 130 41.03 22.74 -10.80
C TYR A 130 40.46 21.56 -10.02
N ILE A 131 39.74 20.68 -10.69
CA ILE A 131 39.25 19.43 -10.09
C ILE A 131 39.80 18.27 -10.89
N ASN A 132 40.47 17.33 -10.24
CA ASN A 132 41.17 16.21 -10.88
C ASN A 132 42.07 16.68 -12.05
N LYS A 133 42.77 17.81 -11.85
CA LYS A 133 43.66 18.47 -12.84
C LYS A 133 42.97 19.08 -14.06
N LYS A 134 41.63 19.13 -14.11
CA LYS A 134 40.86 19.82 -15.15
C LYS A 134 40.53 21.25 -14.71
N GLU A 135 40.60 22.20 -15.63
CA GLU A 135 40.33 23.61 -15.36
C GLU A 135 38.82 23.85 -15.29
N ALA A 136 38.30 24.29 -14.14
CA ALA A 136 36.90 24.64 -13.96
C ALA A 136 35.88 23.66 -14.64
N PRO A 137 36.01 22.33 -14.43
CA PRO A 137 35.17 21.33 -15.10
C PRO A 137 33.69 21.45 -14.71
N VAL A 138 32.80 20.99 -15.59
CA VAL A 138 31.41 20.73 -15.19
C VAL A 138 31.39 19.49 -14.30
N LEU A 139 30.86 19.61 -13.08
CA LEU A 139 30.66 18.44 -12.22
C LEU A 139 29.28 17.85 -12.45
N ARG A 140 29.17 16.53 -12.57
CA ARG A 140 27.90 15.82 -12.53
C ARG A 140 27.82 15.01 -11.24
N VAL A 141 26.81 15.29 -10.43
CA VAL A 141 26.60 14.66 -9.12
C VAL A 141 25.21 14.06 -9.04
N GLU A 142 25.06 12.96 -8.31
CA GLU A 142 23.78 12.26 -8.16
C GLU A 142 23.15 12.57 -6.80
N ARG A 143 21.85 12.83 -6.76
CA ARG A 143 21.12 13.05 -5.50
C ARG A 143 21.13 11.78 -4.65
N GLY A 144 21.35 11.94 -3.34
CA GLY A 144 21.47 10.84 -2.38
C GLY A 144 22.86 10.19 -2.34
N VAL A 145 23.73 10.48 -3.31
CA VAL A 145 25.08 9.91 -3.38
C VAL A 145 26.07 10.90 -2.75
N PRO A 146 26.75 10.53 -1.65
CA PRO A 146 27.72 11.42 -1.00
C PRO A 146 28.97 11.56 -1.87
N VAL A 147 29.37 12.81 -2.14
CA VAL A 147 30.58 13.18 -2.90
C VAL A 147 31.62 13.76 -1.93
N THR A 148 32.83 13.23 -1.99
CA THR A 148 33.95 13.72 -1.16
C THR A 148 34.86 14.63 -1.99
N PHE A 149 35.08 15.85 -1.53
CA PHE A 149 36.08 16.76 -2.06
C PHE A 149 37.32 16.75 -1.17
N SER A 150 38.48 16.44 -1.73
CA SER A 150 39.78 16.55 -1.07
C SER A 150 40.40 17.90 -1.46
N ILE A 151 40.29 18.88 -0.57
CA ILE A 151 40.60 20.29 -0.85
C ILE A 151 42.06 20.58 -0.50
N GLN A 152 42.83 20.89 -1.54
CA GLN A 152 44.25 21.21 -1.50
C GLN A 152 44.56 22.49 -2.30
N SER A 153 43.60 23.42 -2.35
CA SER A 153 43.62 24.65 -3.16
C SER A 153 44.38 25.83 -2.53
N GLY A 154 44.91 25.69 -1.32
CA GLY A 154 45.54 26.76 -0.55
C GLY A 154 44.56 27.45 0.40
N HIS A 155 45.09 28.17 1.39
CA HIS A 155 44.26 28.87 2.38
C HIS A 155 43.53 30.09 1.81
N ASP A 156 43.97 30.59 0.67
CA ASP A 156 43.37 31.69 -0.07
C ASP A 156 42.19 31.25 -0.97
N VAL A 157 41.90 29.95 -1.03
CA VAL A 157 40.82 29.39 -1.86
C VAL A 157 39.99 28.41 -1.04
N ALA A 158 38.91 28.90 -0.45
CA ALA A 158 37.91 28.08 0.25
C ALA A 158 36.76 27.68 -0.67
N LEU A 159 36.53 26.38 -0.86
CA LEU A 159 35.50 25.81 -1.75
C LEU A 159 34.11 25.87 -1.12
N TYR A 160 33.11 26.23 -1.92
CA TYR A 160 31.71 26.05 -1.56
C TYR A 160 30.83 25.80 -2.78
N VAL A 161 29.70 25.14 -2.55
CA VAL A 161 28.64 24.90 -3.54
C VAL A 161 27.48 25.84 -3.24
N THR A 162 27.04 26.60 -4.24
CA THR A 162 26.09 27.70 -4.11
C THR A 162 25.09 27.76 -5.25
N SER A 163 23.97 28.44 -5.02
CA SER A 163 22.99 28.80 -6.05
C SER A 163 23.47 29.95 -6.96
N ASP A 164 24.49 30.70 -6.56
CA ASP A 164 24.97 31.88 -7.30
C ASP A 164 26.03 31.52 -8.37
N PRO A 165 25.85 31.97 -9.63
CA PRO A 165 26.75 31.63 -10.74
C PRO A 165 28.09 32.38 -10.75
N ILE A 166 28.29 33.34 -9.84
CA ILE A 166 29.49 34.21 -9.82
C ILE A 166 30.41 33.82 -8.66
N GLY A 167 29.89 33.36 -7.54
CA GLY A 167 30.67 33.06 -6.34
C GLY A 167 31.19 34.32 -5.61
N GLY A 168 32.21 34.12 -4.78
CA GLY A 168 32.88 35.21 -4.04
C GLY A 168 31.99 35.88 -3.00
N ASN A 169 31.16 35.09 -2.31
CA ASN A 169 30.20 35.52 -1.30
C ASN A 169 29.19 36.56 -1.83
N ALA A 170 28.01 36.10 -2.23
CA ALA A 170 26.98 36.92 -2.87
C ALA A 170 26.48 38.07 -1.96
N THR A 171 26.56 37.92 -0.64
CA THR A 171 26.16 38.97 0.31
C THR A 171 26.99 40.24 0.17
N LEU A 172 28.27 40.13 -0.21
CA LEU A 172 29.14 41.27 -0.51
C LEU A 172 28.70 42.06 -1.76
N ARG A 173 27.82 41.46 -2.57
CA ARG A 173 27.22 42.08 -3.76
C ARG A 173 25.74 42.46 -3.55
N ASN A 174 25.25 42.50 -2.31
CA ASN A 174 23.83 42.73 -1.97
C ASN A 174 22.87 41.71 -2.60
N LEU A 175 23.31 40.47 -2.79
CA LEU A 175 22.49 39.37 -3.30
C LEU A 175 22.41 38.25 -2.25
N THR A 176 21.32 37.48 -2.30
CA THR A 176 21.14 36.29 -1.47
C THR A 176 21.56 35.05 -2.23
N GLU A 177 22.28 34.14 -1.57
CA GLU A 177 22.63 32.83 -2.11
C GLU A 177 22.26 31.73 -1.12
N THR A 178 22.01 30.53 -1.62
CA THR A 178 21.89 29.31 -0.81
C THR A 178 23.17 28.52 -0.92
N ILE A 179 23.78 28.20 0.21
CA ILE A 179 24.99 27.37 0.27
C ILE A 179 24.54 25.93 0.50
N TYR A 180 24.88 25.04 -0.43
CA TYR A 180 24.54 23.61 -0.37
C TYR A 180 25.63 22.79 0.33
N ALA A 181 26.90 23.22 0.23
CA ALA A 181 28.04 22.59 0.89
C ALA A 181 29.24 23.52 0.97
N GLY A 182 30.18 23.22 1.88
CA GLY A 182 31.41 23.98 2.05
C GLY A 182 31.21 25.31 2.76
N GLY A 183 32.17 26.21 2.60
CA GLY A 183 32.19 27.51 3.28
C GLY A 183 33.61 28.00 3.54
N PRO A 184 33.79 29.06 4.35
CA PRO A 184 35.10 29.65 4.62
C PRO A 184 36.13 28.66 5.18
N GLU A 185 35.67 27.65 5.93
CA GLU A 185 36.53 26.62 6.53
C GLU A 185 36.98 25.55 5.53
N ALA A 186 36.37 25.45 4.35
CA ALA A 186 36.64 24.42 3.35
C ALA A 186 37.85 24.79 2.47
N HIS A 187 39.01 24.94 3.11
CA HIS A 187 40.30 25.30 2.52
C HIS A 187 41.38 24.37 3.08
N GLY A 188 42.40 24.05 2.28
CA GLY A 188 43.44 23.09 2.69
C GLY A 188 44.64 23.10 1.75
N VAL A 189 45.72 22.42 2.13
CA VAL A 189 46.98 22.36 1.37
C VAL A 189 47.33 20.93 1.00
N GLN A 190 48.19 20.72 0.00
CA GLN A 190 48.54 19.37 -0.46
C GLN A 190 49.13 18.46 0.64
N ALA A 191 49.84 19.04 1.62
CA ALA A 191 50.39 18.30 2.76
C ALA A 191 49.34 17.90 3.80
N SER A 192 48.22 18.61 3.87
CA SER A 192 47.10 18.37 4.78
C SER A 192 45.79 18.79 4.10
N PRO A 193 45.25 17.98 3.19
CA PRO A 193 44.02 18.30 2.48
C PRO A 193 42.82 18.33 3.44
N THR A 194 41.88 19.23 3.19
CA THR A 194 40.64 19.32 3.95
C THR A 194 39.56 18.50 3.24
N GLU A 195 38.92 17.57 3.93
CA GLU A 195 37.83 16.79 3.37
C GLU A 195 36.49 17.48 3.57
N LEU A 196 35.74 17.63 2.47
CA LEU A 196 34.36 18.10 2.47
C LEU A 196 33.48 17.02 1.85
N ILE A 197 32.51 16.51 2.61
CA ILE A 197 31.53 15.54 2.11
C ILE A 197 30.22 16.28 1.85
N TRP A 198 29.68 16.11 0.64
CA TRP A 198 28.40 16.68 0.24
C TRP A 198 27.52 15.61 -0.42
N ALA A 199 26.35 15.36 0.14
CA ALA A 199 25.31 14.56 -0.50
C ALA A 199 24.21 15.50 -0.98
N PRO A 200 24.08 15.75 -2.31
CA PRO A 200 22.97 16.53 -2.84
C PRO A 200 21.66 15.85 -2.45
N ASP A 201 20.75 16.58 -1.84
CA ASP A 201 19.44 16.05 -1.46
C ASP A 201 18.43 16.24 -2.59
N ARG A 202 17.21 15.73 -2.39
CA ARG A 202 16.09 15.92 -3.32
C ARG A 202 15.71 17.39 -3.56
N ASN A 203 16.11 18.30 -2.68
CA ASN A 203 15.77 19.72 -2.74
C ASN A 203 16.82 20.54 -3.52
N THR A 204 17.99 19.96 -3.76
CA THR A 204 19.06 20.58 -4.53
C THR A 204 18.58 20.75 -5.97
N PRO A 205 18.65 21.96 -6.58
CA PRO A 205 18.27 22.19 -7.97
C PRO A 205 19.08 21.37 -8.97
N ASP A 206 18.55 21.15 -10.18
CA ASP A 206 19.25 20.40 -11.24
C ASP A 206 20.56 21.08 -11.70
N GLN A 207 20.71 22.38 -11.41
CA GLN A 207 21.92 23.13 -11.67
C GLN A 207 22.26 24.02 -10.48
N VAL A 208 23.47 23.83 -9.94
CA VAL A 208 24.10 24.67 -8.93
C VAL A 208 25.52 25.02 -9.38
N TYR A 209 26.31 25.73 -8.57
CA TYR A 209 27.65 26.16 -8.93
C TYR A 209 28.62 25.88 -7.79
N TYR A 210 29.88 25.63 -8.12
CA TYR A 210 30.95 25.56 -7.14
C TYR A 210 31.93 26.70 -7.38
N HIS A 211 32.33 27.41 -6.32
CA HIS A 211 33.19 28.57 -6.41
C HIS A 211 34.11 28.66 -5.20
N SER A 212 34.95 29.71 -5.16
CA SER A 212 35.58 30.13 -3.92
C SER A 212 34.69 31.11 -3.17
N VAL A 213 34.69 31.03 -1.84
CA VAL A 213 34.02 32.02 -0.99
C VAL A 213 34.71 33.38 -1.06
N TYR A 214 36.02 33.41 -1.29
CA TYR A 214 36.82 34.64 -1.22
C TYR A 214 36.91 35.40 -2.55
N GLU A 215 36.92 34.68 -3.68
CA GLU A 215 37.05 35.27 -5.01
C GLU A 215 35.91 34.85 -5.95
N LYS A 216 35.56 35.76 -6.86
CA LYS A 216 34.50 35.56 -7.86
C LYS A 216 35.04 34.80 -9.07
N LYS A 217 34.17 34.04 -9.72
CA LYS A 217 34.42 33.30 -10.97
C LYS A 217 35.57 32.29 -10.89
N MET A 218 35.90 31.77 -9.71
CA MET A 218 36.97 30.76 -9.59
C MET A 218 36.54 29.34 -10.01
N GLY A 219 35.26 29.04 -10.13
CA GLY A 219 34.76 27.70 -10.43
C GLY A 219 33.65 27.73 -11.47
N TRP A 220 32.85 26.67 -11.55
CA TRP A 220 31.88 26.49 -12.63
C TRP A 220 30.60 25.80 -12.17
N ARG A 221 29.82 25.25 -13.12
CA ARG A 221 28.51 24.65 -12.86
C ARG A 221 28.61 23.19 -12.40
N VAL A 222 27.65 22.81 -11.58
CA VAL A 222 27.37 21.44 -11.15
C VAL A 222 26.00 21.04 -11.69
N GLU A 223 25.97 19.98 -12.48
CA GLU A 223 24.77 19.30 -12.95
C GLU A 223 24.36 18.25 -11.90
N VAL A 224 23.18 18.43 -11.31
CA VAL A 224 22.64 17.53 -10.29
C VAL A 224 21.59 16.65 -10.95
N VAL A 225 21.88 15.36 -11.04
CA VAL A 225 20.97 14.35 -11.61
C VAL A 225 20.28 13.56 -10.50
N ASP A 226 19.11 13.01 -10.80
CA ASP A 226 18.41 12.15 -9.84
C ASP A 226 19.19 10.82 -9.68
N GLY A 227 19.45 10.42 -8.42
CA GLY A 227 20.00 9.11 -8.09
C GLY A 227 18.91 8.04 -8.01
N GLY A 228 19.27 6.84 -7.54
CA GLY A 228 18.29 5.80 -7.26
C GLY A 228 17.33 6.23 -6.14
N LEU A 229 16.06 5.84 -6.22
CA LEU A 229 15.10 6.08 -5.13
C LEU A 229 15.60 5.50 -3.79
N SER A 230 16.36 4.40 -3.81
CA SER A 230 17.00 3.82 -2.63
C SER A 230 18.06 4.72 -1.99
N ASP A 231 18.71 5.57 -2.79
CA ASP A 231 19.79 6.45 -2.33
C ASP A 231 19.22 7.79 -1.85
N MET A 232 18.09 8.22 -2.41
CA MET A 232 17.42 9.47 -2.04
C MET A 232 16.51 9.37 -0.80
N TYR A 233 16.07 8.15 -0.44
CA TYR A 233 15.16 7.90 0.68
C TYR A 233 15.75 6.94 1.71
N ASN A 234 15.60 7.26 3.00
CA ASN A 234 16.24 6.49 4.08
C ASN A 234 15.61 5.11 4.27
N ASN A 235 14.31 4.97 3.98
CA ASN A 235 13.55 3.74 4.19
C ASN A 235 12.76 3.40 2.93
N SER A 236 12.60 2.09 2.71
CA SER A 236 11.73 1.58 1.65
C SER A 236 11.12 0.25 2.05
N VAL A 237 9.89 0.01 1.57
CA VAL A 237 9.19 -1.25 1.73
C VAL A 237 8.43 -1.57 0.45
N VAL A 238 8.31 -2.86 0.16
CA VAL A 238 7.45 -3.34 -0.91
C VAL A 238 6.06 -3.54 -0.32
N LEU A 239 5.05 -2.92 -0.91
CA LEU A 239 3.66 -3.08 -0.51
C LEU A 239 3.13 -4.46 -0.96
N ASP A 240 2.00 -4.89 -0.41
CA ASP A 240 1.43 -6.23 -0.66
C ASP A 240 1.31 -6.52 -2.16
N ASP A 241 1.46 -7.80 -2.52
CA ASP A 241 1.50 -8.31 -3.90
C ASP A 241 2.73 -7.90 -4.73
N GLN A 242 3.74 -7.26 -4.11
CA GLN A 242 5.02 -6.87 -4.74
C GLN A 242 4.88 -5.99 -5.98
N GLN A 243 3.84 -5.15 -6.02
CA GLN A 243 3.54 -4.35 -7.21
C GLN A 243 3.84 -2.87 -7.07
N VAL A 244 4.06 -2.40 -5.84
CA VAL A 244 4.39 -1.00 -5.56
C VAL A 244 5.46 -0.96 -4.48
N THR A 245 6.53 -0.23 -4.75
CA THR A 245 7.58 0.05 -3.76
C THR A 245 7.35 1.44 -3.19
N PHE A 246 7.26 1.51 -1.86
CA PHE A 246 6.99 2.72 -1.08
C PHE A 246 8.25 3.15 -0.35
N PHE A 247 8.68 4.38 -0.57
CA PHE A 247 9.90 4.97 -0.03
C PHE A 247 9.53 6.17 0.84
N TRP A 248 10.27 6.37 1.94
CA TRP A 248 10.08 7.56 2.75
C TRP A 248 11.32 7.99 3.52
N THR A 249 11.38 9.28 3.78
CA THR A 249 12.33 9.92 4.71
C THR A 249 11.55 10.80 5.67
N LEU A 250 11.72 10.54 6.96
CA LEU A 250 11.15 11.36 8.02
C LEU A 250 12.06 12.56 8.31
N SER A 251 11.46 13.73 8.45
CA SER A 251 12.06 14.94 9.01
C SER A 251 11.30 15.31 10.30
N LYS A 252 11.75 16.36 11.00
CA LYS A 252 11.16 16.76 12.30
C LYS A 252 9.64 17.00 12.22
N ASP A 253 9.20 17.73 11.20
CA ASP A 253 7.80 18.18 11.05
C ASP A 253 7.14 17.74 9.72
N SER A 254 7.86 16.98 8.89
CA SER A 254 7.41 16.57 7.56
C SER A 254 7.87 15.17 7.20
N ILE A 255 7.18 14.57 6.23
CA ILE A 255 7.54 13.30 5.61
C ILE A 255 7.68 13.50 4.10
N SER A 256 8.72 12.91 3.54
CA SER A 256 8.90 12.85 2.09
C SER A 256 8.67 11.44 1.63
N ILE A 257 7.85 11.30 0.59
CA ILE A 257 7.32 10.04 0.12
C ILE A 257 7.60 9.92 -1.37
N ALA A 258 8.09 8.77 -1.77
CA ALA A 258 8.02 8.32 -3.15
C ALA A 258 7.30 6.99 -3.24
N ALA A 259 6.54 6.79 -4.31
CA ALA A 259 5.97 5.51 -4.65
C ALA A 259 6.23 5.21 -6.11
N ARG A 260 6.68 3.98 -6.36
CA ARG A 260 7.00 3.49 -7.70
C ARG A 260 6.19 2.23 -7.96
N GLY A 261 5.48 2.19 -9.09
CA GLY A 261 4.83 0.96 -9.55
C GLY A 261 5.87 -0.02 -10.13
N GLU A 262 5.59 -1.31 -10.09
CA GLU A 262 6.41 -2.35 -10.75
C GLU A 262 5.77 -2.82 -12.07
N LYS A 263 4.59 -2.28 -12.41
CA LYS A 263 3.87 -2.56 -13.66
C LYS A 263 3.55 -1.28 -14.41
N LYS A 264 3.33 -1.45 -15.72
CA LYS A 264 2.91 -0.36 -16.59
C LYS A 264 1.53 0.15 -16.19
N SER A 265 1.39 1.44 -16.01
CA SER A 265 0.15 2.10 -15.62
C SER A 265 0.10 3.53 -16.16
N GLY A 266 -1.11 4.07 -16.31
CA GLY A 266 -1.30 5.50 -16.64
C GLY A 266 -1.51 6.37 -15.40
N TYR A 267 -1.78 5.77 -14.24
CA TYR A 267 -1.63 6.44 -12.95
C TYR A 267 -1.23 5.45 -11.85
N LEU A 268 -0.63 5.99 -10.79
CA LEU A 268 -0.38 5.32 -9.52
C LEU A 268 -1.06 6.10 -8.40
N ALA A 269 -1.83 5.40 -7.57
CA ALA A 269 -2.51 5.94 -6.42
C ALA A 269 -2.02 5.27 -5.14
N ILE A 270 -1.71 6.07 -4.12
CA ILE A 270 -1.38 5.62 -2.77
C ILE A 270 -2.43 6.18 -1.82
N GLY A 271 -3.04 5.30 -1.01
CA GLY A 271 -4.04 5.69 -0.03
C GLY A 271 -3.61 5.42 1.40
N PHE A 272 -3.95 6.32 2.30
CA PHE A 272 -3.85 6.11 3.74
C PHE A 272 -5.24 5.75 4.27
N GLY A 273 -5.37 4.50 4.72
CA GLY A 273 -6.64 3.91 5.13
C GLY A 273 -6.64 2.39 5.11
N SER A 274 -7.74 1.78 5.57
CA SER A 274 -7.88 0.31 5.57
C SER A 274 -8.45 -0.24 4.25
N GLY A 275 -8.91 0.64 3.35
CA GLY A 275 -9.52 0.31 2.07
C GLY A 275 -9.86 1.59 1.31
N MET A 276 -10.40 1.48 0.09
CA MET A 276 -10.68 2.65 -0.75
C MET A 276 -11.62 3.66 -0.08
N VAL A 277 -12.72 3.18 0.52
CA VAL A 277 -13.70 4.04 1.20
C VAL A 277 -13.13 4.56 2.52
N ASN A 278 -13.30 5.85 2.78
CA ASN A 278 -12.73 6.58 3.92
C ASN A 278 -11.20 6.61 3.93
N SER A 279 -10.58 6.69 2.74
CA SER A 279 -9.13 6.87 2.62
C SER A 279 -8.78 8.23 2.03
N TYR A 280 -7.63 8.74 2.48
CA TYR A 280 -7.01 9.91 1.90
C TYR A 280 -5.94 9.45 0.90
N THR A 281 -6.03 9.91 -0.35
CA THR A 281 -5.27 9.31 -1.46
C THR A 281 -4.47 10.36 -2.22
N TYR A 282 -3.31 9.92 -2.71
CA TYR A 282 -2.37 10.69 -3.51
C TYR A 282 -2.26 9.99 -4.86
N VAL A 283 -2.63 10.69 -5.94
CA VAL A 283 -2.65 10.12 -7.28
C VAL A 283 -1.66 10.84 -8.16
N GLY A 284 -0.69 10.10 -8.69
CA GLY A 284 0.31 10.57 -9.65
C GLY A 284 0.01 10.08 -11.05
N TRP A 285 0.04 10.98 -12.04
CA TRP A 285 -0.12 10.65 -13.45
C TRP A 285 0.64 11.66 -14.33
N VAL A 286 0.87 11.30 -15.59
CA VAL A 286 1.40 12.22 -16.61
C VAL A 286 0.26 12.69 -17.49
N ASP A 287 0.09 14.01 -17.64
CA ASP A 287 -0.96 14.57 -18.49
C ASP A 287 -0.62 14.48 -19.99
N ASP A 288 -1.60 14.81 -20.85
CA ASP A 288 -1.44 14.73 -22.32
C ASP A 288 -0.31 15.63 -22.86
N ASN A 289 0.13 16.64 -22.09
CA ASN A 289 1.25 17.51 -22.45
C ASN A 289 2.60 16.97 -21.97
N GLY A 290 2.63 15.76 -21.40
CA GLY A 290 3.84 15.15 -20.83
C GLY A 290 4.22 15.70 -19.45
N VAL A 291 3.35 16.48 -18.80
CA VAL A 291 3.63 17.06 -17.48
C VAL A 291 3.13 16.11 -16.39
N GLY A 292 4.05 15.67 -15.54
CA GLY A 292 3.73 14.90 -14.35
C GLY A 292 2.96 15.72 -13.31
N ARG A 293 1.87 15.16 -12.79
CA ARG A 293 1.03 15.78 -11.77
C ARG A 293 0.82 14.81 -10.62
N VAL A 294 0.72 15.36 -9.41
CA VAL A 294 0.26 14.63 -8.22
C VAL A 294 -0.80 15.46 -7.54
N ASN A 295 -1.98 14.89 -7.34
CA ASN A 295 -3.06 15.54 -6.60
C ASN A 295 -3.58 14.64 -5.48
N THR A 296 -4.21 15.28 -4.50
CA THR A 296 -4.78 14.62 -3.32
C THR A 296 -6.29 14.51 -3.44
N TYR A 297 -6.85 13.41 -2.95
CA TYR A 297 -8.29 13.14 -2.99
C TYR A 297 -8.77 12.47 -1.70
N TRP A 298 -9.97 12.82 -1.27
CA TRP A 298 -10.72 12.11 -0.25
C TRP A 298 -11.77 11.22 -0.91
N ILE A 299 -11.82 9.94 -0.50
CA ILE A 299 -12.72 8.97 -1.10
C ILE A 299 -13.76 8.53 -0.06
N ASP A 300 -15.04 8.80 -0.33
CA ASP A 300 -16.17 8.43 0.54
C ASP A 300 -17.07 7.32 -0.03
N GLY A 301 -16.66 6.71 -1.15
CA GLY A 301 -17.39 5.63 -1.83
C GLY A 301 -16.58 5.03 -2.99
N GLN A 302 -17.13 4.04 -3.68
CA GLN A 302 -16.42 3.30 -4.74
C GLN A 302 -16.61 3.92 -6.14
N ASP A 303 -17.66 4.72 -6.34
CA ASP A 303 -17.95 5.35 -7.63
C ASP A 303 -17.10 6.59 -7.87
N ALA A 304 -16.87 6.93 -9.14
CA ALA A 304 -16.10 8.12 -9.54
C ALA A 304 -16.67 9.43 -8.95
N SER A 305 -17.98 9.53 -8.71
CA SER A 305 -18.62 10.71 -8.09
C SER A 305 -18.34 10.86 -6.59
N ARG A 306 -17.73 9.83 -5.97
CA ARG A 306 -17.37 9.77 -4.54
C ARG A 306 -15.88 10.02 -4.30
N ILE A 307 -15.19 10.53 -5.31
CA ILE A 307 -13.78 10.92 -5.26
C ILE A 307 -13.74 12.45 -5.27
N HIS A 308 -13.36 13.03 -4.14
CA HIS A 308 -13.37 14.49 -3.94
C HIS A 308 -11.95 15.01 -3.98
N LEU A 309 -11.65 15.92 -4.90
CA LEU A 309 -10.35 16.61 -4.95
C LEU A 309 -10.15 17.41 -3.66
N THR A 310 -8.98 17.24 -3.03
CA THR A 310 -8.57 18.00 -1.84
C THR A 310 -7.40 18.92 -2.18
N ASN A 311 -7.06 19.83 -1.27
CA ASN A 311 -5.95 20.75 -1.46
C ASN A 311 -5.04 20.76 -0.23
N GLU A 312 -3.95 20.01 -0.34
CA GLU A 312 -2.91 19.95 0.69
C GLU A 312 -1.66 20.71 0.24
N ASN A 313 -0.91 21.24 1.20
CA ASN A 313 0.34 21.94 0.93
C ASN A 313 1.49 20.96 0.65
N LEU A 314 1.45 20.37 -0.56
CA LEU A 314 2.51 19.51 -1.05
C LEU A 314 3.67 20.35 -1.60
N THR A 315 4.89 19.98 -1.25
CA THR A 315 6.12 20.54 -1.82
C THR A 315 6.91 19.45 -2.54
N HIS A 316 7.84 19.85 -3.40
CA HIS A 316 8.69 18.92 -4.18
C HIS A 316 7.89 17.88 -4.98
N VAL A 317 6.74 18.28 -5.51
CA VAL A 317 5.86 17.40 -6.29
C VAL A 317 6.52 17.06 -7.62
N ARG A 318 6.78 15.78 -7.84
CA ARG A 318 7.28 15.24 -9.11
C ARG A 318 6.48 13.99 -9.46
N CYS A 319 6.17 13.83 -10.74
CA CYS A 319 5.69 12.56 -11.26
C CYS A 319 6.37 12.31 -12.60
N LYS A 320 6.93 11.11 -12.77
CA LYS A 320 7.64 10.72 -13.98
C LYS A 320 7.13 9.37 -14.45
N THR A 321 7.17 9.15 -15.76
CA THR A 321 6.92 7.83 -16.34
C THR A 321 8.18 7.37 -17.07
N GLU A 322 8.69 6.19 -16.71
CA GLU A 322 9.85 5.56 -17.34
C GLU A 322 9.45 4.15 -17.78
N ASN A 323 9.57 3.84 -19.07
CA ASN A 323 9.12 2.57 -19.64
C ASN A 323 7.65 2.22 -19.34
N GLY A 324 6.81 3.24 -19.11
CA GLY A 324 5.40 3.11 -18.72
C GLY A 324 5.16 2.84 -17.24
N ILE A 325 6.20 2.80 -16.41
CA ILE A 325 6.10 2.72 -14.96
C ILE A 325 6.02 4.13 -14.39
N ILE A 326 5.02 4.37 -13.54
CA ILE A 326 4.86 5.66 -12.86
C ILE A 326 5.59 5.67 -11.52
N THR A 327 6.34 6.75 -11.33
CA THR A 327 6.91 7.15 -10.04
C THR A 327 6.31 8.49 -9.66
N LEU A 328 5.78 8.58 -8.45
CA LEU A 328 5.29 9.83 -7.86
C LEU A 328 6.11 10.15 -6.61
N GLU A 329 6.40 11.43 -6.42
CA GLU A 329 7.22 11.94 -5.31
C GLU A 329 6.61 13.24 -4.80
N PHE A 330 6.58 13.39 -3.48
CA PHE A 330 6.13 14.62 -2.83
C PHE A 330 6.61 14.68 -1.38
N THR A 331 6.63 15.89 -0.84
CA THR A 331 6.83 16.16 0.58
C THR A 331 5.57 16.78 1.16
N ARG A 332 5.17 16.32 2.36
CA ARG A 332 4.00 16.83 3.07
C ARG A 332 4.29 17.01 4.57
N PRO A 333 3.59 17.92 5.26
CA PRO A 333 3.71 18.05 6.72
C PRO A 333 3.11 16.82 7.43
N LEU A 334 3.62 16.48 8.62
CA LEU A 334 3.04 15.41 9.45
C LEU A 334 1.67 15.79 10.01
N VAL A 335 1.49 17.08 10.33
CA VAL A 335 0.25 17.67 10.82
C VAL A 335 -0.20 18.76 9.84
N PRO A 336 -1.39 18.66 9.23
CA PRO A 336 -1.92 19.69 8.36
C PRO A 336 -2.10 21.02 9.11
N SER A 337 -1.86 22.15 8.42
CA SER A 337 -1.94 23.49 9.03
C SER A 337 -3.37 23.99 9.29
N CYS A 338 -4.39 23.16 9.08
CA CYS A 338 -5.80 23.55 9.14
C CYS A 338 -6.55 22.90 10.32
N SER A 339 -7.63 23.56 10.78
CA SER A 339 -8.42 23.07 11.92
C SER A 339 -9.22 21.82 11.57
N ARG A 340 -9.12 20.77 12.42
CA ARG A 340 -9.86 19.51 12.29
C ARG A 340 -11.37 19.74 12.11
N GLY A 341 -12.00 18.86 11.33
CA GLY A 341 -13.45 18.84 11.13
C GLY A 341 -14.02 19.84 10.13
N LYS A 342 -13.22 20.76 9.58
CA LYS A 342 -13.67 21.69 8.52
C LYS A 342 -13.55 21.10 7.12
N ARG A 343 -12.49 20.33 6.87
CA ARG A 343 -12.20 19.71 5.56
C ARG A 343 -11.56 18.33 5.76
N PRO A 344 -11.73 17.38 4.82
CA PRO A 344 -11.17 16.03 4.95
C PRO A 344 -9.65 16.03 5.13
N GLU A 345 -8.92 16.90 4.42
CA GLU A 345 -7.45 16.99 4.50
C GLU A 345 -6.93 17.35 5.89
N CYS A 346 -7.72 18.04 6.71
CA CYS A 346 -7.30 18.42 8.06
C CYS A 346 -7.30 17.26 9.06
N ASN A 347 -7.87 16.12 8.65
CA ASN A 347 -7.93 14.90 9.46
C ASN A 347 -6.84 13.89 9.06
N ASP A 348 -6.14 14.10 7.94
CA ASP A 348 -5.05 13.23 7.49
C ASP A 348 -3.74 13.54 8.25
N ILE A 349 -3.67 13.10 9.50
CA ILE A 349 -2.51 13.31 10.38
C ILE A 349 -1.68 12.04 10.42
N ILE A 350 -0.38 12.17 10.17
CA ILE A 350 0.57 11.08 10.31
C ILE A 350 1.27 11.22 11.66
N ASP A 351 1.04 10.26 12.55
CA ASP A 351 1.87 10.05 13.73
C ASP A 351 2.95 9.00 13.40
N PRO A 352 4.25 9.38 13.30
CA PRO A 352 5.33 8.46 12.96
C PRO A 352 5.47 7.28 13.92
N THR A 353 4.98 7.40 15.16
CA THR A 353 5.07 6.36 16.19
C THR A 353 4.03 5.25 16.00
N THR A 354 2.97 5.53 15.24
CA THR A 354 1.90 4.56 14.96
C THR A 354 2.08 3.91 13.58
N PRO A 355 1.70 2.63 13.40
CA PRO A 355 1.73 2.01 12.08
C PRO A 355 0.77 2.71 11.11
N LEU A 356 1.29 3.21 10.00
CA LEU A 356 0.51 3.84 8.94
C LEU A 356 -0.10 2.76 8.04
N LYS A 357 -1.42 2.76 7.88
CA LYS A 357 -2.10 1.86 6.95
C LYS A 357 -1.98 2.40 5.52
N VAL A 358 -1.29 1.67 4.65
CA VAL A 358 -1.07 2.05 3.25
C VAL A 358 -1.74 1.04 2.32
N ILE A 359 -2.52 1.56 1.38
CA ILE A 359 -3.13 0.84 0.26
C ILE A 359 -2.68 1.46 -1.06
N TRP A 360 -2.82 0.72 -2.15
CA TRP A 360 -2.39 1.21 -3.47
C TRP A 360 -3.36 0.77 -4.57
N ALA A 361 -3.39 1.55 -5.66
CA ALA A 361 -4.14 1.23 -6.86
C ALA A 361 -3.43 1.77 -8.11
N MET A 362 -3.59 1.07 -9.23
CA MET A 362 -3.08 1.47 -10.54
C MET A 362 -4.16 1.25 -11.60
N GLY A 363 -4.22 2.16 -12.57
CA GLY A 363 -5.13 2.06 -13.70
C GLY A 363 -4.57 2.71 -14.96
N SER A 364 -5.39 2.78 -16.00
CA SER A 364 -4.96 3.16 -17.34
C SER A 364 -4.96 4.66 -17.60
N THR A 365 -5.88 5.41 -17.00
CA THR A 365 -6.03 6.84 -17.24
C THR A 365 -6.48 7.57 -15.98
N TRP A 366 -5.95 8.78 -15.76
CA TRP A 366 -6.42 9.68 -14.71
C TRP A 366 -6.62 11.08 -15.28
N SER A 367 -7.62 11.81 -14.77
CA SER A 367 -7.88 13.19 -15.17
C SER A 367 -8.28 14.05 -13.98
N ASN A 368 -7.95 15.33 -14.02
CA ASN A 368 -8.17 16.23 -12.89
C ASN A 368 -9.58 16.85 -12.82
N ARG A 369 -10.41 16.69 -13.86
CA ARG A 369 -11.67 17.45 -14.00
C ARG A 369 -12.93 16.60 -14.02
N HIS A 370 -12.88 15.45 -14.69
CA HIS A 370 -14.04 14.57 -14.83
C HIS A 370 -13.59 13.12 -14.70
N LEU A 371 -13.75 12.59 -13.48
CA LEU A 371 -13.58 11.16 -13.23
C LEU A 371 -14.81 10.42 -13.74
N SER A 372 -14.59 9.29 -14.39
CA SER A 372 -15.63 8.40 -14.92
C SER A 372 -15.20 6.94 -14.72
N GLU A 373 -16.02 5.99 -15.17
CA GLU A 373 -15.66 4.56 -15.16
C GLU A 373 -14.34 4.26 -15.90
N ARG A 374 -13.90 5.13 -16.82
CA ARG A 374 -12.61 4.99 -17.51
C ARG A 374 -11.40 5.14 -16.57
N ASN A 375 -11.60 5.72 -15.39
CA ASN A 375 -10.57 5.91 -14.36
C ASN A 375 -10.53 4.74 -13.35
N MET A 376 -11.29 3.68 -13.60
CA MET A 376 -11.29 2.49 -12.76
C MET A 376 -9.89 1.87 -12.70
N HIS A 377 -9.47 1.49 -11.51
CA HIS A 377 -8.21 0.78 -11.31
C HIS A 377 -8.29 -0.64 -11.91
N THR A 378 -7.21 -1.08 -12.52
CA THR A 378 -7.06 -2.46 -13.02
C THR A 378 -6.30 -3.34 -12.04
N LEU A 379 -5.46 -2.73 -11.18
CA LEU A 379 -4.66 -3.41 -10.18
C LEU A 379 -4.80 -2.67 -8.85
N THR A 380 -4.97 -3.40 -7.76
CA THR A 380 -5.18 -2.84 -6.42
C THR A 380 -4.60 -3.73 -5.35
N SER A 381 -4.27 -3.14 -4.20
CA SER A 381 -4.00 -3.89 -2.98
C SER A 381 -5.23 -4.66 -2.53
N THR A 382 -5.05 -5.92 -2.15
CA THR A 382 -6.12 -6.75 -1.56
C THR A 382 -6.38 -6.43 -0.08
N ARG A 383 -5.38 -5.92 0.62
CA ARG A 383 -5.43 -5.52 2.04
C ARG A 383 -4.44 -4.38 2.32
N PRO A 384 -4.63 -3.62 3.41
CA PRO A 384 -3.68 -2.60 3.83
C PRO A 384 -2.39 -3.23 4.39
N ILE A 385 -1.28 -2.56 4.11
CA ILE A 385 0.02 -2.81 4.74
C ILE A 385 0.23 -1.83 5.89
N LEU A 386 0.65 -2.32 7.04
CA LEU A 386 1.00 -1.53 8.22
C LEU A 386 2.47 -1.13 8.14
N VAL A 387 2.74 0.10 7.72
CA VAL A 387 4.09 0.67 7.59
C VAL A 387 4.52 1.31 8.91
N GLN A 388 5.58 0.79 9.53
CA GLN A 388 6.20 1.33 10.74
C GLN A 388 7.24 2.38 10.35
N LEU A 389 6.81 3.64 10.21
CA LEU A 389 7.62 4.73 9.65
C LEU A 389 8.97 4.95 10.36
N MET A 390 9.00 4.83 11.69
CA MET A 390 10.23 5.01 12.49
C MET A 390 11.21 3.84 12.38
N ARG A 391 10.73 2.63 12.08
CA ARG A 391 11.55 1.41 12.04
C ARG A 391 12.02 1.03 10.64
N GLY A 392 11.43 1.62 9.60
CA GLY A 392 11.77 1.25 8.22
C GLY A 392 11.20 -0.10 7.80
N SER A 393 10.17 -0.61 8.50
CA SER A 393 9.59 -1.93 8.24
C SER A 393 8.11 -1.85 7.92
N ALA A 394 7.58 -2.90 7.30
CA ALA A 394 6.16 -3.03 7.01
C ALA A 394 5.70 -4.48 7.24
N GLU A 395 4.49 -4.61 7.75
CA GLU A 395 3.84 -5.89 7.98
C GLU A 395 2.44 -5.86 7.37
N ALA A 396 2.03 -6.95 6.71
CA ALA A 396 0.66 -7.06 6.23
C ALA A 396 -0.30 -7.19 7.42
N GLU A 397 -1.45 -6.49 7.36
CA GLU A 397 -2.49 -6.69 8.37
C GLU A 397 -2.96 -8.16 8.31
N GLN A 398 -2.87 -8.87 9.44
CA GLN A 398 -3.16 -10.29 9.51
C GLN A 398 -4.67 -10.51 9.35
N ASP A 399 -5.06 -11.25 8.31
CA ASP A 399 -6.47 -11.53 8.05
C ASP A 399 -6.95 -12.68 8.95
N LEU A 400 -7.53 -12.34 10.10
CA LEU A 400 -8.10 -13.31 11.03
C LEU A 400 -9.49 -13.82 10.58
N LEU A 401 -10.06 -13.32 9.47
CA LEU A 401 -11.39 -13.72 9.00
C LEU A 401 -11.53 -15.22 8.74
N PRO A 402 -10.62 -15.90 8.01
CA PRO A 402 -10.76 -17.32 7.71
C PRO A 402 -10.75 -18.17 8.98
N VAL A 403 -9.89 -17.81 9.93
CA VAL A 403 -9.77 -18.48 11.23
C VAL A 403 -11.06 -18.30 12.04
N LEU A 404 -11.57 -17.07 12.12
CA LEU A 404 -12.77 -16.77 12.89
C LEU A 404 -14.02 -17.43 12.27
N ALA A 405 -14.07 -17.54 10.93
CA ALA A 405 -15.11 -18.29 10.23
C ALA A 405 -15.09 -19.78 10.58
N VAL A 406 -13.89 -20.40 10.61
CA VAL A 406 -13.72 -21.79 11.03
C VAL A 406 -14.13 -22.00 12.49
N HIS A 407 -13.75 -21.09 13.39
CA HIS A 407 -14.22 -21.09 14.78
C HIS A 407 -15.75 -21.05 14.86
N GLY A 408 -16.39 -20.11 14.13
CA GLY A 408 -17.84 -19.98 14.09
C GLY A 408 -18.55 -21.24 13.60
N PHE A 409 -18.05 -21.85 12.52
CA PHE A 409 -18.59 -23.10 11.97
C PHE A 409 -18.51 -24.26 12.98
N MET A 410 -17.35 -24.46 13.62
CA MET A 410 -17.17 -25.50 14.63
C MET A 410 -18.11 -25.27 15.84
N MET A 411 -18.26 -24.03 16.29
CA MET A 411 -19.17 -23.71 17.39
C MET A 411 -20.64 -23.95 17.02
N PHE A 412 -21.06 -23.65 15.78
CA PHE A 412 -22.41 -23.98 15.31
C PHE A 412 -22.62 -25.50 15.23
N LEU A 413 -21.66 -26.26 14.71
CA LEU A 413 -21.75 -27.72 14.65
C LEU A 413 -21.92 -28.34 16.05
N ALA A 414 -21.20 -27.83 17.05
CA ALA A 414 -21.31 -28.32 18.42
C ALA A 414 -22.62 -27.88 19.10
N TRP A 415 -22.87 -26.57 19.18
CA TRP A 415 -23.98 -25.98 19.97
C TRP A 415 -25.32 -25.98 19.24
N GLY A 416 -25.32 -25.97 17.91
CA GLY A 416 -26.52 -25.97 17.07
C GLY A 416 -26.98 -27.35 16.63
N ILE A 417 -26.11 -28.36 16.64
CA ILE A 417 -26.40 -29.70 16.09
C ILE A 417 -26.10 -30.82 17.09
N LEU A 418 -24.82 -31.03 17.46
CA LEU A 418 -24.43 -32.24 18.20
C LEU A 418 -24.95 -32.26 19.65
N LEU A 419 -24.72 -31.21 20.43
CA LEU A 419 -25.14 -31.17 21.84
C LEU A 419 -26.68 -31.20 21.98
N PRO A 420 -27.46 -30.38 21.22
CA PRO A 420 -28.92 -30.50 21.19
C PRO A 420 -29.39 -31.86 20.68
N GLY A 421 -28.77 -32.39 19.61
CA GLY A 421 -29.10 -33.69 19.04
C GLY A 421 -28.96 -34.83 20.06
N GLY A 422 -27.90 -34.80 20.88
CA GLY A 422 -27.72 -35.75 21.98
C GLY A 422 -28.81 -35.64 23.05
N ILE A 423 -29.29 -34.42 23.36
CA ILE A 423 -30.41 -34.22 24.30
C ILE A 423 -31.72 -34.77 23.71
N LEU A 424 -31.99 -34.51 22.43
CA LEU A 424 -33.16 -35.03 21.73
C LEU A 424 -33.14 -36.56 21.65
N ALA A 425 -31.97 -37.17 21.42
CA ALA A 425 -31.80 -38.61 21.45
C ALA A 425 -32.18 -39.21 22.83
N ALA A 426 -31.76 -38.57 23.92
CA ALA A 426 -32.12 -39.01 25.27
C ALA A 426 -33.61 -38.84 25.60
N ARG A 427 -34.31 -37.91 24.94
CA ARG A 427 -35.76 -37.69 25.10
C ARG A 427 -36.59 -38.68 24.27
N TYR A 428 -36.34 -38.76 22.96
CA TYR A 428 -37.26 -39.41 22.01
C TYR A 428 -36.82 -40.82 21.56
N LEU A 429 -35.54 -41.18 21.66
CA LEU A 429 -35.03 -42.46 21.18
C LEU A 429 -35.03 -43.58 22.23
N LYS A 430 -35.76 -43.40 23.36
CA LYS A 430 -35.83 -44.40 24.44
C LYS A 430 -36.39 -45.76 24.02
N HIS A 431 -37.11 -45.82 22.90
CA HIS A 431 -37.66 -47.06 22.33
C HIS A 431 -36.60 -48.00 21.72
N LEU A 432 -35.38 -47.53 21.50
CA LEU A 432 -34.29 -48.36 20.97
C LEU A 432 -33.86 -49.42 21.99
N LYS A 433 -33.95 -50.69 21.61
CA LYS A 433 -33.54 -51.83 22.44
C LYS A 433 -32.04 -51.76 22.80
N GLY A 434 -31.66 -52.29 23.96
CA GLY A 434 -30.25 -52.40 24.38
C GLY A 434 -29.60 -51.08 24.84
N GLY A 435 -30.38 -50.07 25.24
CA GLY A 435 -29.84 -48.81 25.74
C GLY A 435 -29.20 -47.92 24.66
N GLY A 436 -29.61 -48.08 23.40
CA GLY A 436 -29.07 -47.33 22.26
C GLY A 436 -29.14 -45.80 22.43
N TRP A 437 -30.23 -45.28 23.01
CA TRP A 437 -30.38 -43.85 23.30
C TRP A 437 -29.26 -43.29 24.19
N TYR A 438 -28.80 -44.08 25.16
CA TYR A 438 -27.77 -43.65 26.11
C TYR A 438 -26.42 -43.57 25.42
N LYS A 439 -26.09 -44.55 24.56
CA LYS A 439 -24.88 -44.52 23.75
C LYS A 439 -24.88 -43.32 22.79
N ILE A 440 -25.98 -43.11 22.06
CA ILE A 440 -26.11 -41.98 21.12
C ILE A 440 -25.96 -40.65 21.86
N HIS A 441 -26.64 -40.48 23.00
CA HIS A 441 -26.49 -39.29 23.83
C HIS A 441 -25.04 -39.06 24.22
N VAL A 442 -24.39 -40.06 24.83
CA VAL A 442 -23.00 -39.96 25.31
C VAL A 442 -22.03 -39.65 24.18
N TYR A 443 -22.10 -40.35 23.05
CA TYR A 443 -21.23 -40.10 21.91
C TYR A 443 -21.42 -38.69 21.33
N MET A 444 -22.67 -38.24 21.15
CA MET A 444 -22.95 -36.89 20.67
C MET A 444 -22.43 -35.80 21.65
N GLN A 445 -22.59 -36.01 22.97
CA GLN A 445 -22.07 -35.06 23.96
C GLN A 445 -20.54 -34.98 23.95
N TYR A 446 -19.84 -36.13 23.92
CA TYR A 446 -18.38 -36.15 23.86
C TYR A 446 -17.86 -35.56 22.55
N SER A 447 -18.44 -35.92 21.40
CA SER A 447 -18.07 -35.32 20.11
C SER A 447 -18.29 -33.81 20.09
N GLY A 448 -19.42 -33.33 20.61
CA GLY A 448 -19.69 -31.90 20.72
C GLY A 448 -18.67 -31.17 21.60
N LEU A 449 -18.36 -31.72 22.78
CA LEU A 449 -17.35 -31.16 23.68
C LEU A 449 -15.94 -31.16 23.07
N SER A 450 -15.56 -32.20 22.34
CA SER A 450 -14.27 -32.24 21.63
C SER A 450 -14.15 -31.14 20.57
N ILE A 451 -15.21 -30.88 19.81
CA ILE A 451 -15.24 -29.80 18.81
C ILE A 451 -15.16 -28.43 19.50
N VAL A 452 -15.89 -28.24 20.61
CA VAL A 452 -15.82 -26.99 21.39
C VAL A 452 -14.40 -26.74 21.90
N PHE A 453 -13.73 -27.77 22.42
CA PHE A 453 -12.35 -27.66 22.90
C PHE A 453 -11.39 -27.30 21.77
N LEU A 454 -11.47 -27.99 20.63
CA LEU A 454 -10.63 -27.71 19.46
C LEU A 454 -10.84 -26.28 18.94
N ALA A 455 -12.10 -25.85 18.84
CA ALA A 455 -12.46 -24.51 18.40
C ALA A 455 -11.98 -23.41 19.35
N LEU A 456 -11.96 -23.68 20.66
CA LEU A 456 -11.36 -22.77 21.65
C LEU A 456 -9.85 -22.68 21.49
N LEU A 457 -9.15 -23.80 21.31
CA LEU A 457 -7.69 -23.80 21.10
C LEU A 457 -7.29 -22.99 19.87
N PHE A 458 -7.99 -23.18 18.74
CA PHE A 458 -7.76 -22.39 17.53
C PHE A 458 -7.96 -20.89 17.77
N ALA A 459 -9.02 -20.51 18.48
CA ALA A 459 -9.27 -19.10 18.78
C ALA A 459 -8.18 -18.49 19.69
N VAL A 460 -7.71 -19.22 20.70
CA VAL A 460 -6.67 -18.74 21.64
C VAL A 460 -5.31 -18.62 20.97
N ALA A 461 -4.93 -19.61 20.15
CA ALA A 461 -3.66 -19.61 19.44
C ALA A 461 -3.53 -18.41 18.48
N GLU A 462 -4.61 -18.10 17.75
CA GLU A 462 -4.61 -17.07 16.72
C GLU A 462 -4.79 -15.65 17.27
N LEU A 463 -5.53 -15.49 18.37
CA LEU A 463 -5.67 -14.19 19.05
C LEU A 463 -4.45 -13.83 19.93
N ARG A 464 -3.41 -14.68 19.95
CA ARG A 464 -2.18 -14.52 20.78
C ARG A 464 -2.47 -14.17 22.24
N GLY A 465 -3.58 -14.67 22.78
CA GLY A 465 -4.03 -14.34 24.14
C GLY A 465 -5.51 -14.62 24.38
N PHE A 466 -5.90 -14.65 25.66
CA PHE A 466 -7.27 -14.87 26.11
C PHE A 466 -7.81 -13.61 26.79
N HIS A 467 -8.58 -12.80 26.06
CA HIS A 467 -9.15 -11.55 26.57
C HIS A 467 -10.67 -11.65 26.75
N VAL A 468 -11.14 -11.47 27.99
CA VAL A 468 -12.58 -11.58 28.37
C VAL A 468 -13.26 -10.21 28.33
N SER A 469 -13.15 -9.49 27.21
CA SER A 469 -13.75 -8.15 27.05
C SER A 469 -15.13 -8.20 26.39
N SER A 470 -15.30 -9.03 25.36
CA SER A 470 -16.53 -9.11 24.56
C SER A 470 -17.65 -9.89 25.25
N THR A 471 -18.89 -9.48 25.00
CA THR A 471 -20.11 -10.18 25.45
C THR A 471 -20.15 -11.62 24.94
N HIS A 472 -19.71 -11.86 23.69
CA HIS A 472 -19.59 -13.21 23.12
C HIS A 472 -18.68 -14.11 23.96
N VAL A 473 -17.50 -13.61 24.35
CA VAL A 473 -16.53 -14.39 25.13
C VAL A 473 -17.09 -14.71 26.52
N LYS A 474 -17.80 -13.77 27.16
CA LYS A 474 -18.45 -13.99 28.47
C LYS A 474 -19.49 -15.12 28.41
N PHE A 475 -20.40 -15.07 27.43
CA PHE A 475 -21.39 -16.14 27.23
C PHE A 475 -20.74 -17.46 26.82
N GLY A 476 -19.75 -17.42 25.93
CA GLY A 476 -19.02 -18.60 25.48
C GLY A 476 -18.31 -19.33 26.62
N VAL A 477 -17.58 -18.61 27.48
CA VAL A 477 -16.91 -19.19 28.66
C VAL A 477 -17.92 -19.76 29.64
N ALA A 478 -19.02 -19.06 29.91
CA ALA A 478 -20.09 -19.57 30.76
C ALA A 478 -20.71 -20.87 30.20
N ALA A 479 -20.96 -20.94 28.89
CA ALA A 479 -21.48 -22.12 28.23
C ALA A 479 -20.51 -23.31 28.34
N ILE A 480 -19.22 -23.08 28.04
CA ILE A 480 -18.17 -24.10 28.13
C ILE A 480 -18.05 -24.62 29.57
N PHE A 481 -18.05 -23.73 30.56
CA PHE A 481 -18.00 -24.11 31.97
C PHE A 481 -19.17 -25.02 32.37
N LEU A 482 -20.40 -24.63 32.02
CA LEU A 482 -21.59 -25.44 32.30
C LEU A 482 -21.56 -26.79 31.57
N ALA A 483 -21.05 -26.84 30.34
CA ALA A 483 -20.94 -28.06 29.55
C ALA A 483 -19.87 -29.01 30.12
N CYS A 484 -18.71 -28.51 30.55
CA CYS A 484 -17.65 -29.31 31.16
C CYS A 484 -18.04 -29.89 32.53
N ILE A 485 -18.93 -29.24 33.27
CA ILE A 485 -19.50 -29.79 34.51
C ILE A 485 -20.37 -31.03 34.22
N GLN A 486 -20.97 -31.15 33.03
CA GLN A 486 -21.89 -32.26 32.73
C GLN A 486 -21.22 -33.64 32.77
N PRO A 487 -20.06 -33.88 32.12
CA PRO A 487 -19.33 -35.15 32.27
C PRO A 487 -18.91 -35.46 33.71
N VAL A 488 -18.46 -34.45 34.47
CA VAL A 488 -18.09 -34.62 35.88
C VAL A 488 -19.32 -35.04 36.70
N ASN A 489 -20.44 -34.36 36.49
CA ASN A 489 -21.72 -34.73 37.10
C ASN A 489 -22.15 -36.15 36.68
N ALA A 490 -21.96 -36.53 35.41
CA ALA A 490 -22.28 -37.86 34.91
C ALA A 490 -21.39 -38.97 35.50
N PHE A 491 -20.13 -38.68 35.84
CA PHE A 491 -19.25 -39.61 36.55
C PHE A 491 -19.73 -39.88 37.99
N LEU A 492 -20.28 -38.86 38.65
CA LEU A 492 -20.86 -38.95 40.00
C LEU A 492 -22.28 -39.55 40.02
N ARG A 493 -22.75 -40.10 38.90
CA ARG A 493 -24.10 -40.65 38.75
C ARG A 493 -24.36 -41.80 39.73
N PRO A 494 -25.37 -41.68 40.62
CA PRO A 494 -25.72 -42.76 41.54
C PRO A 494 -26.19 -44.04 40.81
N PRO A 495 -25.82 -45.24 41.29
CA PRO A 495 -26.22 -46.50 40.67
C PRO A 495 -27.75 -46.66 40.64
N ARG A 496 -28.25 -47.47 39.70
CA ARG A 496 -29.68 -47.83 39.68
C ARG A 496 -29.90 -48.92 40.72
N GLN A 497 -30.74 -48.67 41.71
CA GLN A 497 -31.18 -49.70 42.64
C GLN A 497 -31.97 -50.76 41.87
N SER A 498 -31.77 -52.03 42.24
CA SER A 498 -32.37 -53.18 41.56
C SER A 498 -33.88 -53.26 41.83
N ASN A 499 -34.64 -53.50 40.76
CA ASN A 499 -36.04 -53.96 40.66
C ASN A 499 -36.95 -53.73 41.89
N GLY A 500 -37.67 -52.60 41.91
CA GLY A 500 -38.86 -52.39 42.73
C GLY A 500 -38.74 -51.38 43.87
N GLU A 501 -37.54 -50.95 44.23
CA GLU A 501 -37.33 -49.90 45.23
C GLU A 501 -37.43 -48.49 44.62
N GLN A 502 -38.04 -47.55 45.36
CA GLN A 502 -38.12 -46.15 44.96
C GLN A 502 -36.71 -45.58 44.76
N ALA A 503 -36.54 -44.75 43.73
CA ALA A 503 -35.25 -44.12 43.44
C ALA A 503 -34.73 -43.37 44.67
N SER A 504 -33.51 -43.69 45.12
CA SER A 504 -32.83 -42.93 46.17
C SER A 504 -32.93 -41.42 45.95
N PHE A 505 -33.25 -40.65 46.99
CA PHE A 505 -33.37 -39.19 46.95
C PHE A 505 -32.15 -38.51 46.27
N LYS A 506 -30.96 -39.09 46.44
CA LYS A 506 -29.72 -38.64 45.78
C LYS A 506 -29.78 -38.74 44.25
N ARG A 507 -30.41 -39.79 43.72
CA ARG A 507 -30.58 -40.00 42.27
C ARG A 507 -31.58 -39.00 41.69
N ILE A 508 -32.67 -38.72 42.39
CA ILE A 508 -33.68 -37.74 41.95
C ILE A 508 -33.05 -36.34 41.88
N ILE A 509 -32.31 -35.93 42.91
CA ILE A 509 -31.57 -34.66 42.90
C ILE A 509 -30.58 -34.60 41.74
N TRP A 510 -29.80 -35.67 41.53
CA TRP A 510 -28.85 -35.75 40.42
C TRP A 510 -29.54 -35.61 39.05
N GLU A 511 -30.69 -36.26 38.84
CA GLU A 511 -31.45 -36.19 37.59
C GLU A 511 -31.94 -34.75 37.33
N TYR A 512 -32.47 -34.06 38.35
CA TYR A 512 -32.87 -32.65 38.23
C TYR A 512 -31.67 -31.73 37.94
N LEU A 513 -30.58 -31.87 38.69
CA LEU A 513 -29.37 -31.07 38.48
C LEU A 513 -28.79 -31.28 37.08
N HIS A 514 -28.70 -32.52 36.61
CA HIS A 514 -28.21 -32.85 35.28
C HIS A 514 -29.07 -32.19 34.18
N ILE A 515 -30.40 -32.31 34.28
CA ILE A 515 -31.32 -31.73 33.29
C ILE A 515 -31.28 -30.20 33.30
N ILE A 516 -31.32 -29.56 34.48
CA ILE A 516 -31.36 -28.10 34.59
C ILE A 516 -30.04 -27.51 34.08
N VAL A 517 -28.90 -27.99 34.59
CA VAL A 517 -27.59 -27.47 34.17
C VAL A 517 -27.37 -27.73 32.67
N GLY A 518 -27.87 -28.85 32.14
CA GLY A 518 -27.70 -29.21 30.72
C GLY A 518 -28.51 -28.30 29.80
N ARG A 519 -29.76 -28.01 30.17
CA ARG A 519 -30.61 -27.06 29.43
C ARG A 519 -30.10 -25.63 29.54
N SER A 520 -29.62 -25.23 30.71
CA SER A 520 -28.97 -23.93 30.90
C SER A 520 -27.73 -23.78 30.01
N ALA A 521 -26.90 -24.83 29.89
CA ALA A 521 -25.74 -24.81 29.00
C ALA A 521 -26.15 -24.54 27.54
N ILE A 522 -27.20 -25.21 27.04
CA ILE A 522 -27.72 -24.98 25.67
C ILE A 522 -28.24 -23.55 25.51
N ALA A 523 -29.03 -23.04 26.46
CA ALA A 523 -29.56 -21.68 26.37
C ALA A 523 -28.44 -20.62 26.31
N VAL A 524 -27.42 -20.76 27.16
CA VAL A 524 -26.25 -19.88 27.17
C VAL A 524 -25.41 -20.07 25.90
N GLY A 525 -25.27 -21.29 25.39
CA GLY A 525 -24.57 -21.59 24.13
C GLY A 525 -25.24 -20.95 22.91
N ILE A 526 -26.57 -20.97 22.82
CA ILE A 526 -27.32 -20.29 21.76
C ILE A 526 -27.10 -18.77 21.85
N ALA A 527 -27.15 -18.18 23.05
CA ALA A 527 -26.84 -16.78 23.25
C ALA A 527 -25.40 -16.44 22.82
N ALA A 528 -24.44 -17.33 23.07
CA ALA A 528 -23.06 -17.19 22.63
C ALA A 528 -22.94 -17.19 21.09
N LEU A 529 -23.70 -18.04 20.38
CA LEU A 529 -23.73 -18.04 18.90
C LEU A 529 -24.23 -16.71 18.34
N PHE A 530 -25.36 -16.20 18.84
CA PHE A 530 -25.92 -14.92 18.37
C PHE A 530 -25.01 -13.72 18.68
N THR A 531 -24.48 -13.66 19.90
CA THR A 531 -23.53 -12.60 20.26
C THR A 531 -22.21 -12.70 19.48
N GLY A 532 -21.79 -13.91 19.10
CA GLY A 532 -20.63 -14.15 18.24
C GLY A 532 -20.84 -13.64 16.81
N MET A 533 -22.00 -13.94 16.22
CA MET A 533 -22.37 -13.43 14.89
C MET A 533 -22.41 -11.89 14.86
N LYS A 534 -23.00 -11.28 15.90
CA LYS A 534 -23.00 -9.82 16.03
C LYS A 534 -21.58 -9.25 16.14
N HIS A 535 -20.73 -9.83 16.99
CA HIS A 535 -19.35 -9.39 17.17
C HIS A 535 -18.53 -9.52 15.87
N LEU A 536 -18.76 -10.57 15.07
CA LEU A 536 -18.14 -10.74 13.77
C LEU A 536 -18.58 -9.65 12.78
N GLY A 537 -19.89 -9.35 12.71
CA GLY A 537 -20.44 -8.31 11.85
C GLY A 537 -19.92 -6.91 12.19
N ASP A 538 -19.92 -6.56 13.48
CA ASP A 538 -19.45 -5.25 13.95
C ASP A 538 -17.95 -5.03 13.66
N ARG A 539 -17.14 -6.10 13.68
CA ARG A 539 -15.69 -6.01 13.45
C ARG A 539 -15.31 -5.90 11.97
N TYR A 540 -16.05 -6.56 11.07
CA TYR A 540 -15.63 -6.74 9.67
C TYR A 540 -16.61 -6.20 8.62
N ALA A 541 -17.70 -5.54 9.03
CA ALA A 541 -18.69 -4.92 8.14
C ALA A 541 -19.19 -5.85 7.00
N LEU A 542 -19.23 -7.16 7.27
CA LEU A 542 -19.63 -8.18 6.29
C LEU A 542 -21.14 -8.13 6.04
N GLU A 543 -21.54 -7.80 4.80
CA GLU A 543 -22.96 -7.79 4.37
C GLU A 543 -23.65 -9.15 4.58
N ASN A 544 -22.91 -10.25 4.45
CA ASN A 544 -23.43 -11.62 4.57
C ASN A 544 -23.78 -12.06 6.01
N VAL A 545 -23.36 -11.31 7.03
CA VAL A 545 -23.61 -11.67 8.44
C VAL A 545 -25.10 -11.61 8.77
N HIS A 546 -25.85 -10.72 8.13
CA HIS A 546 -27.29 -10.62 8.32
C HIS A 546 -28.01 -11.87 7.82
N GLY A 547 -27.65 -12.36 6.62
CA GLY A 547 -28.20 -13.59 6.03
C GLY A 547 -27.91 -14.83 6.87
N LEU A 548 -26.67 -14.98 7.34
CA LEU A 548 -26.29 -16.09 8.24
C LEU A 548 -27.04 -16.03 9.58
N SER A 549 -27.26 -14.83 10.12
CA SER A 549 -28.02 -14.65 11.36
C SER A 549 -29.49 -15.08 11.18
N TRP A 550 -30.12 -14.72 10.07
CA TRP A 550 -31.47 -15.18 9.72
C TRP A 550 -31.55 -16.69 9.54
N ALA A 551 -30.58 -17.29 8.83
CA ALA A 551 -30.51 -18.74 8.67
C ALA A 551 -30.42 -19.44 10.03
N MET A 552 -29.65 -18.89 10.97
CA MET A 552 -29.53 -19.43 12.32
C MET A 552 -30.83 -19.27 13.14
N ILE A 553 -31.55 -18.15 13.01
CA ILE A 553 -32.89 -17.97 13.61
C ILE A 553 -33.86 -19.04 13.08
N ILE A 554 -33.91 -19.21 11.75
CA ILE A 554 -34.77 -20.21 11.11
C ILE A 554 -34.42 -21.62 11.61
N TRP A 555 -33.13 -21.96 11.70
CA TRP A 555 -32.68 -23.26 12.22
C TRP A 555 -33.21 -23.55 13.64
N PHE A 556 -33.05 -22.61 14.57
CA PHE A 556 -33.53 -22.79 15.94
C PHE A 556 -35.07 -22.78 16.02
N LEU A 557 -35.77 -22.01 15.18
CA LEU A 557 -37.22 -22.04 15.07
C LEU A 557 -37.73 -23.41 14.58
N VAL A 558 -37.13 -23.96 13.52
CA VAL A 558 -37.47 -25.30 13.00
C VAL A 558 -37.21 -26.36 14.06
N GLY A 559 -36.11 -26.26 14.80
CA GLY A 559 -35.82 -27.14 15.93
C GLY A 559 -36.89 -27.06 17.03
N ALA A 560 -37.27 -25.85 17.44
CA ALA A 560 -38.30 -25.63 18.45
C ALA A 560 -39.69 -26.12 18.01
N LEU A 561 -40.08 -25.87 16.76
CA LEU A 561 -41.33 -26.37 16.19
C LEU A 561 -41.35 -27.89 16.10
N SER A 562 -40.22 -28.51 15.74
CA SER A 562 -40.08 -29.97 15.71
C SER A 562 -40.28 -30.56 17.10
N ILE A 563 -39.67 -29.98 18.14
CA ILE A 563 -39.84 -30.39 19.54
C ILE A 563 -41.31 -30.22 19.96
N ALA A 564 -41.93 -29.07 19.66
CA ALA A 564 -43.33 -28.83 19.98
C ALA A 564 -44.28 -29.84 19.31
N TYR A 565 -44.01 -30.18 18.05
CA TYR A 565 -44.75 -31.20 17.31
C TYR A 565 -44.60 -32.59 17.93
N PHE A 566 -43.38 -33.00 18.29
CA PHE A 566 -43.15 -34.30 18.94
C PHE A 566 -43.84 -34.38 20.31
N GLU A 567 -43.75 -33.34 21.14
CA GLU A 567 -44.45 -33.30 22.44
C GLU A 567 -45.98 -33.27 22.27
N TYR A 568 -46.51 -32.57 21.26
CA TYR A 568 -47.94 -32.60 20.93
C TYR A 568 -48.40 -34.00 20.54
N ARG A 569 -47.64 -34.68 19.67
CA ARG A 569 -47.95 -36.04 19.21
C ARG A 569 -47.87 -37.05 20.34
N GLU A 570 -46.92 -36.90 21.25
CA GLU A 570 -46.80 -37.75 22.45
C GLU A 570 -48.01 -37.57 23.37
N LYS A 571 -48.42 -36.32 23.66
CA LYS A 571 -49.65 -36.03 24.42
C LYS A 571 -50.90 -36.58 23.76
N GLN A 572 -51.02 -36.48 22.43
CA GLN A 572 -52.13 -37.09 21.71
C GLN A 572 -52.15 -38.60 21.84
N ARG A 573 -51.01 -39.29 21.67
CA ARG A 573 -50.93 -40.74 21.88
C ARG A 573 -51.37 -41.16 23.28
N VAL A 574 -50.91 -40.44 24.31
CA VAL A 574 -51.33 -40.70 25.70
C VAL A 574 -52.83 -40.49 25.86
N ARG A 575 -53.40 -39.41 25.28
CA ARG A 575 -54.83 -39.15 25.32
C ARG A 575 -55.65 -40.22 24.60
N ASP A 576 -55.22 -40.66 23.42
CA ASP A 576 -55.88 -41.71 22.64
C ASP A 576 -55.79 -43.08 23.34
N GLN A 577 -54.71 -43.34 24.07
CA GLN A 577 -54.51 -44.56 24.86
C GLN A 577 -55.37 -44.58 26.14
N ILE A 578 -55.67 -43.41 26.73
CA ILE A 578 -56.61 -43.25 27.85
C ILE A 578 -58.06 -43.38 27.36
N PHE A 579 -58.42 -42.77 26.23
CA PHE A 579 -59.77 -42.88 25.66
C PHE A 579 -60.07 -44.26 25.06
N GLY A 580 -59.09 -44.92 24.44
CA GLY A 580 -59.25 -46.27 23.87
C GLY A 580 -59.42 -47.39 24.91
N ARG A 581 -59.12 -47.14 26.19
CA ARG A 581 -59.31 -48.11 27.29
C ARG A 581 -60.67 -48.01 27.97
N GLY A 582 -61.47 -46.98 27.66
CA GLY A 582 -62.77 -46.71 28.28
C GLY A 582 -63.98 -47.35 27.59
N ASN A 583 -63.83 -47.95 26.40
CA ASN A 583 -64.93 -48.55 25.64
C ASN A 583 -64.83 -50.08 25.63
N TRP A 584 -65.22 -50.71 26.73
CA TRP A 584 -65.74 -52.08 26.71
C TRP A 584 -66.88 -52.15 27.70
N VAL A 585 -68.10 -52.40 27.20
CA VAL A 585 -69.11 -53.33 27.75
C VAL A 585 -70.49 -53.10 27.08
N LEU A 586 -71.11 -54.24 26.72
CA LEU A 586 -72.51 -54.54 26.39
C LEU A 586 -73.06 -54.30 24.97
N GLY A 587 -73.32 -55.41 24.27
CA GLY A 587 -74.72 -55.73 23.91
C GLY A 587 -75.05 -55.92 22.42
N ASN A 588 -75.07 -57.20 22.04
CA ASN A 588 -76.06 -57.91 21.21
C ASN A 588 -76.12 -57.79 19.67
N GLU A 589 -76.11 -59.00 19.08
CA GLU A 589 -76.96 -59.51 17.97
C GLU A 589 -77.04 -58.69 16.67
N GLU A 590 -76.40 -59.15 15.60
CA GLU A 590 -77.02 -59.92 14.51
C GLU A 590 -76.01 -60.16 13.36
N ASP A 591 -76.19 -61.32 12.72
CA ASP A 591 -75.68 -61.81 11.43
C ASP A 591 -74.63 -60.99 10.66
N ASP A 592 -73.51 -61.64 10.33
CA ASP A 592 -73.38 -62.11 8.95
C ASP A 592 -72.33 -63.22 8.78
N SER A 593 -72.75 -64.19 7.98
CA SER A 593 -72.15 -65.46 7.66
C SER A 593 -71.01 -65.41 6.62
N MET A 594 -70.26 -66.51 6.53
CA MET A 594 -69.38 -66.94 5.43
C MET A 594 -68.01 -66.23 5.37
N ASP A 595 -66.85 -66.84 5.12
CA ASP A 595 -66.53 -68.16 4.60
C ASP A 595 -65.02 -68.44 4.82
N LEU A 596 -64.74 -69.61 5.39
CA LEU A 596 -63.86 -70.65 4.82
C LEU A 596 -62.32 -70.48 4.73
N LEU A 597 -61.65 -71.43 5.42
CA LEU A 597 -60.47 -72.22 5.03
C LEU A 597 -59.06 -71.81 5.52
N SER A 598 -58.67 -72.41 6.65
CA SER A 598 -57.41 -73.18 6.79
C SER A 598 -57.50 -74.49 5.94
N PRO A 599 -56.46 -75.32 5.66
CA PRO A 599 -55.29 -75.65 6.51
C PRO A 599 -54.00 -76.08 5.70
N PRO A 600 -53.15 -77.06 6.11
CA PRO A 600 -51.85 -76.85 6.80
C PRO A 600 -50.65 -77.62 6.15
N ASN A 601 -49.45 -77.54 6.75
CA ASN A 601 -48.41 -78.60 6.91
C ASN A 601 -46.95 -78.07 6.85
N THR A 602 -46.25 -78.01 8.00
CA THR A 602 -45.21 -78.96 8.51
C THR A 602 -43.86 -78.96 7.78
N HIS A 603 -42.80 -78.47 8.43
CA HIS A 603 -41.80 -79.33 9.11
C HIS A 603 -40.67 -78.53 9.81
N ALA A 604 -40.48 -78.87 11.09
CA ALA A 604 -39.25 -78.93 11.91
C ALA A 604 -38.00 -78.10 11.58
N THR A 605 -37.49 -77.35 12.56
CA THR A 605 -36.34 -77.80 13.39
C THR A 605 -36.05 -76.88 14.59
N ASN A 606 -35.66 -77.53 15.69
CA ASN A 606 -35.41 -77.06 17.05
C ASN A 606 -34.42 -75.89 17.22
N LYS A 607 -34.70 -74.99 18.18
CA LYS A 607 -33.82 -74.72 19.34
C LYS A 607 -34.51 -73.89 20.43
N GLU A 608 -34.48 -74.43 21.65
CA GLU A 608 -34.96 -73.85 22.91
C GLU A 608 -34.16 -72.61 23.33
N SER A 609 -34.81 -71.60 23.89
CA SER A 609 -34.70 -71.24 25.31
C SER A 609 -35.46 -69.95 25.64
N GLN A 610 -36.13 -69.99 26.78
CA GLN A 610 -37.05 -69.01 27.34
C GLN A 610 -36.41 -67.64 27.60
N ALA A 611 -37.15 -66.57 27.32
CA ALA A 611 -37.08 -65.34 28.13
C ALA A 611 -38.45 -64.64 28.15
N SER A 612 -39.09 -64.74 29.31
CA SER A 612 -40.35 -64.14 29.69
C SER A 612 -40.47 -62.67 29.28
N ALA A 613 -41.58 -62.33 28.62
CA ALA A 613 -42.09 -60.99 28.53
C ALA A 613 -42.26 -60.41 29.95
N ARG A 614 -41.79 -59.18 30.18
CA ARG A 614 -42.17 -58.37 31.34
C ARG A 614 -42.61 -57.00 30.84
N LEU A 615 -43.91 -56.74 30.96
CA LEU A 615 -44.48 -55.40 30.93
C LEU A 615 -43.84 -54.58 32.06
N GLU A 616 -43.13 -53.50 31.72
CA GLU A 616 -42.84 -52.43 32.67
C GLU A 616 -44.06 -51.50 32.71
N ILE A 617 -44.76 -51.53 33.83
CA ILE A 617 -45.84 -50.61 34.19
C ILE A 617 -45.19 -49.26 34.53
N GLN A 618 -45.58 -48.24 33.77
CA GLN A 618 -45.19 -46.85 33.98
C GLN A 618 -46.04 -46.27 35.12
N LEU A 619 -45.42 -45.95 36.26
CA LEU A 619 -46.06 -45.22 37.36
C LEU A 619 -45.86 -43.72 37.14
N GLU A 620 -46.96 -42.99 36.91
CA GLU A 620 -47.00 -41.52 36.95
C GLU A 620 -46.95 -41.02 38.40
N PRO A 621 -46.24 -39.91 38.69
CA PRO A 621 -46.36 -39.23 39.97
C PRO A 621 -47.67 -38.42 40.01
N LEU A 622 -48.51 -38.72 41.00
CA LEU A 622 -49.67 -37.91 41.39
C LEU A 622 -49.21 -36.51 41.78
N ASN A 623 -49.64 -35.53 41.01
CA ASN A 623 -49.54 -34.11 41.32
C ASN A 623 -50.40 -33.79 42.55
N ARG A 624 -49.85 -33.07 43.52
CA ARG A 624 -50.62 -32.33 44.52
C ARG A 624 -50.12 -30.90 44.58
#